data_AF-A0A3E0DX16-F1
#
_entry.id   AF-A0A3E0DX16-F1
#
_cell.length_a   1.000
_cell.length_b   1.000
_cell.length_c   1.000
_cell.angle_alpha   90.00
_cell.angle_beta   90.00
_cell.angle_gamma   90.00
#
_symmetry.space_group_name_H-M   'P 1'
#
loop_
_entity.id
_entity.type
_entity.pdbx_description
1 polymer ?
#
loop_
_entity_poly.entity_id
_entity_poly.type
_entity_poly.pdbx_seq_one_letter_code
_entity_poly.pdbx_strand_id
1 'polypeptide(L)'
;MFVFILLGGLIYLSPSEVMAQEVITNTVDAKTQSKVEKAKVKLKNYQEHHVKAVEKSRNLRANFEKKNSAGKLSPNAVEKMTKKMEKQSKSIEKLEKKMDKLKKYIEKNS
;
A
#
# COMPACT_ATOMS: atom_id res chain seq x y z
N MET A 1 -25.20 24.66 -76.86
CA MET A 1 -25.71 23.46 -76.15
C MET A 1 -25.30 23.58 -74.69
N PHE A 2 -26.27 23.85 -73.81
CA PHE A 2 -26.11 23.84 -72.35
C PHE A 2 -26.03 22.39 -71.84
N VAL A 3 -25.45 22.20 -70.65
CA VAL A 3 -25.91 21.32 -69.53
C VAL A 3 -24.71 21.16 -68.57
N PHE A 4 -24.62 22.00 -67.53
CA PHE A 4 -25.12 21.80 -66.15
C PHE A 4 -24.25 20.86 -65.31
N ILE A 5 -23.51 21.49 -64.39
CA ILE A 5 -23.06 20.94 -63.11
C ILE A 5 -24.30 20.50 -62.32
N LEU A 6 -24.31 19.29 -61.76
CA LEU A 6 -24.93 18.98 -60.45
C LEU A 6 -24.55 17.57 -59.98
N LEU A 7 -23.84 17.56 -58.86
CA LEU A 7 -24.08 16.74 -57.66
C LEU A 7 -24.26 15.21 -57.76
N GLY A 8 -23.46 14.53 -56.95
CA GLY A 8 -23.96 13.45 -56.10
C GLY A 8 -23.56 12.04 -56.53
N GLY A 9 -22.51 11.51 -55.92
CA GLY A 9 -22.13 10.11 -56.17
C GLY A 9 -20.97 9.63 -55.30
N LEU A 10 -21.26 9.45 -54.01
CA LEU A 10 -20.55 8.59 -53.06
C LEU A 10 -19.72 7.45 -53.70
N ILE A 11 -18.40 7.52 -53.60
CA ILE A 11 -17.50 6.35 -53.50
C ILE A 11 -16.32 6.81 -52.62
N TYR A 12 -16.37 6.71 -51.29
CA TYR A 12 -16.19 5.48 -50.50
C TYR A 12 -14.80 4.86 -50.75
N LEU A 13 -13.76 5.37 -50.07
CA LEU A 13 -12.68 4.54 -49.54
C LEU A 13 -11.98 5.27 -48.39
N SER A 14 -12.57 5.09 -47.20
CA SER A 14 -11.94 4.88 -45.89
C SER A 14 -10.63 5.63 -45.55
N PRO A 15 -10.64 6.54 -44.57
CA PRO A 15 -9.44 6.95 -43.82
C PRO A 15 -9.09 5.95 -42.69
N SER A 16 -9.44 4.66 -42.83
CA SER A 16 -9.22 3.68 -41.76
C SER A 16 -7.77 3.23 -41.61
N GLU A 17 -6.86 3.66 -42.48
CA GLU A 17 -5.43 3.34 -42.36
C GLU A 17 -4.64 4.36 -41.53
N VAL A 18 -5.27 5.42 -41.02
CA VAL A 18 -4.56 6.47 -40.24
C VAL A 18 -4.66 6.30 -38.72
N MET A 19 -5.19 5.19 -38.22
CA MET A 19 -5.32 4.93 -36.77
C MET A 19 -4.55 3.69 -36.33
N ALA A 20 -3.30 3.54 -36.81
CA ALA A 20 -2.28 2.88 -36.01
C ALA A 20 -1.86 3.86 -34.88
N GLN A 21 -2.83 4.23 -34.03
CA GLN A 21 -2.52 4.82 -32.75
C GLN A 21 -1.95 3.66 -31.94
N GLU A 22 -0.63 3.64 -31.81
CA GLU A 22 0.02 2.93 -30.71
C GLU A 22 -0.56 3.52 -29.43
N VAL A 23 -1.68 2.94 -28.98
CA VAL A 23 -2.17 3.13 -27.63
C VAL A 23 -1.11 2.46 -26.77
N ILE A 24 -0.14 3.26 -26.33
CA ILE A 24 0.65 2.95 -25.16
C ILE A 24 -0.39 2.82 -24.04
N THR A 25 -0.87 1.60 -23.84
CA THR A 25 -1.80 1.20 -22.78
C THR A 25 -1.06 1.16 -21.45
N ASN A 26 -0.37 2.25 -21.10
CA ASN A 26 0.08 2.50 -19.73
C ASN A 26 -0.98 3.29 -18.95
N THR A 27 -2.24 3.22 -19.36
CA THR A 27 -3.33 3.67 -18.50
C THR A 27 -3.54 2.59 -17.45
N VAL A 28 -2.97 2.81 -16.27
CA VAL A 28 -3.29 2.02 -15.07
C VAL A 28 -4.81 1.98 -14.97
N ASP A 29 -5.39 0.79 -15.16
CA ASP A 29 -6.84 0.61 -15.21
C ASP A 29 -7.48 1.23 -13.94
N ALA A 30 -8.66 1.84 -14.07
CA ALA A 30 -9.33 2.52 -12.96
C ALA A 30 -9.52 1.62 -11.72
N LYS A 31 -9.67 0.30 -11.92
CA LYS A 31 -9.74 -0.67 -10.83
C LYS A 31 -8.39 -0.86 -10.13
N THR A 32 -7.28 -0.74 -10.85
CA THR A 32 -5.92 -0.75 -10.28
C THR A 32 -5.63 0.52 -9.49
N GLN A 33 -6.00 1.70 -10.00
CA GLN A 33 -5.91 2.96 -9.24
C GLN A 33 -6.73 2.92 -7.95
N SER A 34 -7.96 2.40 -7.99
CA SER A 34 -8.79 2.22 -6.79
C SER A 34 -8.15 1.30 -5.74
N LYS A 35 -7.46 0.24 -6.16
CA LYS A 35 -6.73 -0.66 -5.26
C LYS A 35 -5.49 0.01 -4.66
N VAL A 36 -4.78 0.83 -5.44
CA VAL A 36 -3.62 1.60 -4.97
C VAL A 36 -4.04 2.63 -3.92
N GLU A 37 -5.15 3.35 -4.12
CA GLU A 37 -5.68 4.27 -3.10
C GLU A 37 -6.07 3.55 -1.82
N LYS A 38 -6.77 2.40 -1.93
CA LYS A 38 -7.07 1.55 -0.75
C LYS A 38 -5.80 1.04 -0.06
N ALA A 39 -4.75 0.75 -0.82
CA ALA A 39 -3.46 0.34 -0.28
C ALA A 39 -2.78 1.48 0.48
N LYS A 40 -2.81 2.73 -0.04
CA LYS A 40 -2.29 3.92 0.65
C LYS A 40 -3.00 4.17 1.98
N VAL A 41 -4.34 4.07 2.00
CA VAL A 41 -5.13 4.20 3.25
C VAL A 41 -4.75 3.11 4.26
N LYS A 42 -4.65 1.85 3.82
CA LYS A 42 -4.20 0.74 4.69
C LYS A 42 -2.77 0.95 5.20
N LEU A 43 -1.89 1.48 4.37
CA LEU A 43 -0.51 1.77 4.75
C LEU A 43 -0.48 2.81 5.89
N LYS A 44 -1.25 3.90 5.76
CA LYS A 44 -1.38 4.91 6.82
C LYS A 44 -1.89 4.31 8.13
N ASN A 45 -2.95 3.50 8.07
CA ASN A 45 -3.47 2.82 9.27
C ASN A 45 -2.41 1.91 9.91
N TYR A 46 -1.64 1.16 9.10
CA TYR A 46 -0.57 0.31 9.62
C TYR A 46 0.59 1.12 10.21
N GLN A 47 0.92 2.28 9.67
CA GLN A 47 1.90 3.19 10.26
C GLN A 47 1.44 3.69 11.63
N GLU A 48 0.17 4.10 11.77
CA GLU A 48 -0.38 4.51 13.07
C GLU A 48 -0.38 3.36 14.09
N HIS A 49 -0.74 2.15 13.66
CA HIS A 49 -0.66 0.96 14.51
C HIS A 49 0.78 0.60 14.90
N HIS A 50 1.74 0.78 13.99
CA HIS A 50 3.16 0.55 14.24
C HIS A 50 3.69 1.52 15.31
N VAL A 51 3.40 2.81 15.18
CA VAL A 51 3.77 3.83 16.19
C VAL A 51 3.23 3.45 17.57
N LYS A 52 1.92 3.14 17.66
CA LYS A 52 1.30 2.70 18.92
C LYS A 52 1.92 1.41 19.47
N ALA A 53 2.28 0.46 18.61
CA ALA A 53 2.90 -0.80 19.03
C ALA A 53 4.33 -0.60 19.56
N VAL A 54 5.11 0.27 18.92
CA VAL A 54 6.46 0.66 19.35
C VAL A 54 6.41 1.41 20.67
N GLU A 55 5.48 2.36 20.82
CA GLU A 55 5.29 3.09 22.07
C GLU A 55 4.94 2.15 23.23
N LYS A 56 4.00 1.22 23.02
CA LYS A 56 3.67 0.18 24.01
C LYS A 56 4.89 -0.69 24.37
N SER A 57 5.70 -1.06 23.38
CA SER A 57 6.94 -1.82 23.60
C SER A 57 7.93 -1.04 24.47
N ARG A 58 8.15 0.24 24.16
CA ARG A 58 9.02 1.14 24.92
C ARG A 58 8.54 1.29 26.35
N ASN A 59 7.25 1.53 26.56
CA ASN A 59 6.65 1.65 27.89
C ASN A 59 6.76 0.34 28.68
N LEU A 60 6.57 -0.80 28.04
CA LEU A 60 6.70 -2.09 28.70
C LEU A 60 8.16 -2.37 29.12
N ARG A 61 9.13 -2.02 28.27
CA ARG A 61 10.56 -2.14 28.56
C ARG A 61 11.00 -1.20 29.68
N ALA A 62 10.59 0.06 29.64
CA ALA A 62 10.88 1.03 30.70
C ALA A 62 10.29 0.58 32.06
N ASN A 63 9.07 0.05 32.07
CA ASN A 63 8.45 -0.49 33.28
C ASN A 63 9.16 -1.73 33.80
N PHE A 64 9.60 -2.62 32.90
CA PHE A 64 10.39 -3.79 33.25
C PHE A 64 11.72 -3.36 33.88
N GLU A 65 12.49 -2.51 33.22
CA GLU A 65 13.79 -2.01 33.69
C GLU A 65 13.66 -1.31 35.05
N LYS A 66 12.65 -0.44 35.23
CA LYS A 66 12.37 0.25 36.50
C LYS A 66 12.05 -0.72 37.64
N LYS A 67 11.28 -1.78 37.38
CA LYS A 67 10.93 -2.77 38.41
C LYS A 67 12.10 -3.72 38.69
N ASN A 68 12.88 -4.05 37.68
CA ASN A 68 14.05 -4.91 37.78
C ASN A 68 15.16 -4.23 38.60
N SER A 69 15.47 -2.97 38.29
CA SER A 69 16.48 -2.20 39.04
C SER A 69 16.08 -1.93 40.49
N ALA A 70 14.77 -1.82 40.76
CA ALA A 70 14.25 -1.70 42.12
C ALA A 70 14.20 -3.04 42.90
N GLY A 71 14.65 -4.16 42.32
CA GLY A 71 14.58 -5.48 42.94
C GLY A 71 13.15 -6.00 43.16
N LYS A 72 12.15 -5.41 42.49
CA LYS A 72 10.71 -5.71 42.69
C LYS A 72 10.20 -6.82 41.77
N LEU A 73 11.08 -7.48 41.01
CA LEU A 73 10.71 -8.59 40.13
C LEU A 73 11.22 -9.91 40.68
N SER A 74 10.31 -10.86 40.85
CA SER A 74 10.69 -12.25 41.05
C SER A 74 11.14 -12.87 39.71
N PRO A 75 11.95 -13.96 39.72
CA PRO A 75 12.37 -14.64 38.50
C PRO A 75 11.20 -15.03 37.58
N ASN A 76 10.09 -15.46 38.19
CA ASN A 76 8.88 -15.83 37.46
C ASN A 76 8.18 -14.61 36.82
N ALA A 77 8.23 -13.45 37.48
CA ALA A 77 7.73 -12.20 36.91
C ALA A 77 8.62 -11.70 35.76
N VAL A 78 9.95 -11.85 35.87
CA VAL A 78 10.89 -11.55 34.80
C VAL A 78 10.57 -12.38 33.56
N GLU A 79 10.42 -13.69 33.70
CA GLU A 79 10.09 -14.59 32.58
C GLU A 79 8.77 -14.19 31.90
N LYS A 80 7.72 -13.89 32.68
CA LYS A 80 6.43 -13.43 32.15
C LYS A 80 6.55 -12.11 31.38
N MET A 81 7.34 -11.16 31.87
CA MET A 81 7.55 -9.88 31.18
C MET A 81 8.38 -10.06 29.91
N THR A 82 9.42 -10.89 29.94
CA THR A 82 10.22 -11.25 28.77
C THR A 82 9.35 -11.87 27.67
N LYS A 83 8.49 -12.84 28.01
CA LYS A 83 7.53 -13.43 27.07
C LYS A 83 6.56 -12.39 26.48
N LYS A 84 6.13 -11.40 27.27
CA LYS A 84 5.29 -10.29 26.77
C LYS A 84 6.06 -9.38 25.81
N MET A 85 7.31 -9.04 26.12
CA MET A 85 8.18 -8.28 25.21
C MET A 85 8.37 -9.01 23.89
N GLU A 86 8.67 -10.30 23.93
CA GLU A 86 8.88 -11.12 22.73
C GLU A 86 7.62 -11.15 21.83
N LYS A 87 6.44 -11.35 22.42
CA LYS A 87 5.16 -11.30 21.68
C LYS A 87 4.93 -9.93 21.05
N GLN A 88 5.25 -8.85 21.74
CA GLN A 88 5.11 -7.49 21.23
C GLN A 88 6.08 -7.24 20.05
N SER A 89 7.34 -7.66 20.17
CA SER A 89 8.33 -7.59 19.09
C SER A 89 7.88 -8.35 17.84
N LYS A 90 7.38 -9.59 18.00
CA LYS A 90 6.83 -10.37 16.87
C LYS A 90 5.62 -9.69 16.21
N SER A 91 4.80 -8.97 16.98
CA SER A 91 3.68 -8.20 16.44
C SER A 91 4.13 -7.02 15.59
N ILE A 92 5.14 -6.29 16.07
CA ILE A 92 5.77 -5.17 15.34
C ILE A 92 6.39 -5.67 14.02
N GLU A 93 7.16 -6.76 14.06
CA GLU A 93 7.77 -7.36 12.86
C GLU A 93 6.71 -7.76 11.82
N LYS A 94 5.58 -8.33 12.26
CA LYS A 94 4.46 -8.67 11.37
C LYS A 94 3.83 -7.43 10.74
N LEU A 95 3.69 -6.33 11.49
CA LEU A 95 3.20 -5.06 10.95
C LEU A 95 4.17 -4.49 9.91
N GLU A 96 5.47 -4.50 10.18
CA GLU A 96 6.51 -4.06 9.25
C GLU A 96 6.49 -4.84 7.94
N LYS A 97 6.40 -6.18 8.01
CA LYS A 97 6.26 -7.03 6.82
C LYS A 97 5.00 -6.71 6.02
N LYS A 98 3.88 -6.40 6.68
CA LYS A 98 2.64 -6.00 5.99
C LYS A 98 2.79 -4.64 5.31
N MET A 99 3.42 -3.67 5.97
CA MET A 99 3.71 -2.37 5.40
C MET A 99 4.64 -2.47 4.18
N ASP A 100 5.70 -3.29 4.27
CA ASP A 100 6.65 -3.50 3.16
C ASP A 100 5.94 -4.09 1.92
N LYS A 101 5.11 -5.13 2.11
CA LYS A 101 4.29 -5.70 1.02
C LYS A 101 3.36 -4.66 0.39
N LEU A 102 2.73 -3.81 1.20
CA LEU A 102 1.86 -2.74 0.72
C LEU A 102 2.63 -1.65 -0.03
N LYS A 103 3.81 -1.25 0.46
CA LYS A 103 4.68 -0.28 -0.23
C LYS A 103 5.10 -0.81 -1.60
N LYS A 104 5.58 -2.05 -1.67
CA LYS A 104 5.95 -2.70 -2.94
C LYS A 104 4.77 -2.82 -3.90
N TYR A 105 3.57 -3.11 -3.37
CA TYR A 105 2.36 -3.14 -4.19
C TYR A 105 2.04 -1.76 -4.76
N ILE A 106 2.12 -0.71 -3.94
CA ILE A 106 1.89 0.67 -4.40
C ILE A 106 2.95 1.03 -5.45
N GLU A 107 4.23 0.86 -5.17
CA GLU A 107 5.33 1.18 -6.09
C GLU A 107 5.22 0.48 -7.45
N LYS A 108 4.79 -0.79 -7.47
CA LYS A 108 4.62 -1.55 -8.71
C LYS A 108 3.39 -1.15 -9.54
N ASN A 109 2.39 -0.51 -8.94
CA ASN A 109 1.09 -0.25 -9.56
C ASN A 109 0.71 1.24 -9.59
N SER A 110 1.63 2.12 -9.21
CA SER A 110 1.40 3.56 -9.04
C SER A 110 2.22 4.40 -10.01
#